data_AF-A0A963K4P6-F1
#
_entry.id   AF-A0A963K4P6-F1
#
_cell.length_a   1.000
_cell.length_b   1.000
_cell.length_c   1.000
_cell.angle_alpha   90.00
_cell.angle_beta   90.00
_cell.angle_gamma   90.00
#
_symmetry.space_group_name_H-M   'P 1'
#
loop_
_entity.id
_entity.type
_entity.pdbx_description
1 polymer ?
#
loop_
_entity_poly.entity_id
_entity_poly.type
_entity_poly.pdbx_seq_one_letter_code
_entity_poly.pdbx_strand_id
1 'polypeptide(L)' 'EPVWACLDAGNLASLPILPGVEALTVFADHDPAGLAAADRVCAAWRAAGAEARRWLDQRPGADCNDFVNEMCHDPR' A
#
# COMPACT_ATOMS: atom_id res chain seq x y z
N GLU A 1 -0.62 13.93 5.88
CA GLU A 1 -1.07 13.48 4.54
C GLU A 1 -2.34 12.66 4.70
N PRO A 2 -3.28 12.65 3.73
CA PRO A 2 -4.45 11.79 3.81
C PRO A 2 -4.04 10.32 3.65
N VAL A 3 -4.70 9.44 4.40
CA VAL A 3 -4.51 7.98 4.34
C VAL A 3 -5.86 7.32 4.26
N TRP A 4 -5.97 6.26 3.45
CA TRP A 4 -7.18 5.48 3.27
C TRP A 4 -6.88 3.99 3.44
N ALA A 5 -7.82 3.27 4.04
CA ALA A 5 -7.80 1.80 4.06
C ALA A 5 -8.73 1.28 2.96
N CYS A 6 -8.20 0.48 2.04
CA CYS A 6 -8.98 -0.13 0.96
C CYS A 6 -9.77 -1.37 1.42
N LEU A 7 -9.56 -1.81 2.66
CA LEU A 7 -10.17 -3.00 3.30
C LEU A 7 -9.74 -4.34 2.71
N ASP A 8 -9.61 -4.46 1.40
CA ASP A 8 -9.18 -5.68 0.72
C ASP A 8 -8.35 -5.40 -0.54
N ALA A 9 -7.70 -6.45 -1.06
CA ALA A 9 -6.86 -6.41 -2.25
C ALA A 9 -7.63 -6.05 -3.53
N GLY A 10 -8.91 -6.42 -3.64
CA GLY A 10 -9.75 -6.12 -4.79
C GLY A 10 -10.05 -4.63 -4.91
N ASN A 11 -10.39 -4.00 -3.79
CA ASN A 11 -10.60 -2.56 -3.69
C ASN A 11 -9.31 -1.79 -3.93
N LEU A 12 -8.18 -2.25 -3.37
CA LEU A 12 -6.86 -1.63 -3.61
C LEU A 12 -6.50 -1.66 -5.09
N ALA A 13 -6.68 -2.81 -5.74
CA ALA A 13 -6.44 -3.00 -7.17
C ALA A 13 -7.36 -2.16 -8.08
N SER A 14 -8.47 -1.67 -7.54
CA SER A 14 -9.50 -0.89 -8.24
C SER A 14 -9.53 0.58 -7.81
N LEU A 15 -8.58 1.02 -6.97
CA LEU A 15 -8.50 2.40 -6.49
C LEU A 15 -8.35 3.35 -7.69
N PRO A 16 -9.32 4.25 -7.92
CA PRO A 16 -9.27 5.16 -9.06
C PRO A 16 -8.16 6.19 -8.91
N ILE A 17 -7.70 6.74 -10.04
CA ILE A 17 -6.84 7.92 -10.04
C ILE A 17 -7.61 9.09 -9.45
N LEU A 18 -7.04 9.75 -8.45
CA LEU A 18 -7.64 10.89 -7.78
C LEU A 18 -7.06 12.19 -8.36
N PRO A 19 -7.87 13.06 -8.98
CA PRO A 19 -7.37 14.34 -9.50
C PRO A 19 -6.71 15.18 -8.40
N GLY A 20 -5.53 15.71 -8.70
CA GLY A 20 -4.74 16.51 -7.76
C GLY A 20 -3.87 15.71 -6.78
N VAL A 21 -3.89 14.37 -6.84
CA VAL A 21 -2.93 13.54 -6.11
C VAL A 21 -1.79 13.16 -7.05
N GLU A 22 -0.60 13.70 -6.76
CA GLU A 22 0.59 13.53 -7.61
C GLU A 22 1.52 12.41 -7.14
N ALA A 23 1.34 11.93 -5.90
CA ALA A 23 2.15 10.86 -5.31
C ALA A 23 1.28 9.89 -4.48
N LEU A 24 1.50 8.59 -4.66
CA LEU A 24 0.83 7.52 -3.92
C LEU A 24 1.87 6.59 -3.26
N THR A 25 1.74 6.37 -1.96
CA THR A 25 2.42 5.27 -1.26
C THR A 25 1.40 4.20 -0.90
N VAL A 26 1.62 2.98 -1.37
CA VAL A 26 0.78 1.82 -1.08
C VAL A 26 1.43 0.99 0.02
N PHE A 27 0.79 0.91 1.18
CA PHE A 27 1.17 -0.03 2.23
C PHE A 27 0.44 -1.34 1.95
N ALA A 28 1.18 -2.36 1.50
CA ALA A 28 0.60 -3.64 1.09
C ALA A 28 0.82 -4.71 2.15
N ASP A 29 -0.14 -5.62 2.27
CA ASP A 29 0.03 -6.87 3.01
C ASP A 29 1.10 -7.72 2.32
N HIS A 30 1.97 -8.36 3.09
CA HIS A 30 3.03 -9.21 2.56
C HIS A 30 2.54 -10.62 2.23
N ASP A 31 1.53 -10.69 1.37
CA ASP A 31 0.99 -11.91 0.80
C ASP A 31 0.82 -11.80 -0.73
N PRO A 32 0.57 -12.90 -1.46
CA PRO A 32 0.44 -12.86 -2.90
C PRO A 32 -0.67 -11.93 -3.44
N ALA A 33 -1.78 -11.79 -2.72
CA ALA A 33 -2.91 -10.98 -3.14
C ALA A 33 -2.63 -9.48 -2.94
N GLY A 34 -2.10 -9.11 -1.78
CA GLY A 34 -1.66 -7.75 -1.46
C GLY A 34 -0.57 -7.25 -2.41
N LEU A 35 0.43 -8.08 -2.70
CA LEU A 35 1.49 -7.75 -3.66
C LEU A 35 0.96 -7.52 -5.07
N ALA A 36 0.11 -8.43 -5.58
CA ALA A 36 -0.47 -8.30 -6.91
C ALA A 36 -1.36 -7.05 -7.04
N ALA A 37 -2.13 -6.73 -6.01
CA ALA A 37 -2.97 -5.54 -5.97
C ALA A 37 -2.12 -4.25 -5.94
N ALA A 38 -1.08 -4.22 -5.08
CA ALA A 38 -0.17 -3.09 -4.96
C ALA A 38 0.58 -2.80 -6.26
N ASP A 39 1.08 -3.85 -6.94
CA ASP A 39 1.76 -3.70 -8.22
C ASP A 39 0.81 -3.17 -9.30
N ARG A 40 -0.43 -3.68 -9.35
CA ARG A 40 -1.45 -3.22 -10.30
C ARG A 40 -1.80 -1.75 -10.12
N VAL A 41 -2.09 -1.31 -8.89
CA VAL A 41 -2.46 0.09 -8.62
C VAL A 41 -1.26 1.02 -8.84
N CYS A 42 -0.04 0.62 -8.43
CA CYS A 42 1.15 1.42 -8.69
C CYS A 42 1.41 1.58 -10.20
N ALA A 43 1.23 0.52 -10.98
CA ALA A 43 1.36 0.59 -12.43
C ALA A 43 0.33 1.54 -13.06
N ALA A 44 -0.94 1.48 -12.62
CA ALA A 44 -2.00 2.36 -13.11
C ALA A 44 -1.71 3.85 -12.79
N TRP A 45 -1.27 4.14 -11.57
CA TRP A 45 -0.95 5.51 -11.13
C TRP A 45 0.29 6.07 -11.84
N ARG A 46 1.33 5.26 -12.04
CA ARG A 46 2.50 5.65 -12.84
C ARG A 46 2.13 5.92 -14.29
N ALA A 47 1.26 5.10 -14.88
CA ALA A 47 0.78 5.31 -16.25
C ALA A 47 -0.04 6.61 -16.39
N ALA A 48 -0.69 7.06 -15.31
CA ALA A 48 -1.39 8.34 -15.24
C ALA A 48 -0.46 9.55 -14.95
N GLY A 49 0.86 9.33 -14.80
CA GLY A 49 1.84 10.39 -14.58
C GLY A 49 2.11 10.73 -13.11
N ALA A 50 1.55 9.98 -12.16
CA ALA A 50 1.83 10.16 -10.73
C ALA A 50 3.07 9.37 -10.28
N GLU A 51 3.75 9.84 -9.24
CA GLU A 51 4.70 9.01 -8.51
C GLU A 51 3.91 7.94 -7.75
N ALA A 52 4.29 6.66 -7.89
CA ALA A 52 3.72 5.61 -7.06
C ALA A 52 4.81 4.68 -6.56
N ARG A 53 4.73 4.30 -5.30
CA ARG A 53 5.63 3.31 -4.68
C ARG A 53 4.85 2.43 -3.72
N ARG A 54 5.29 1.17 -3.57
CA ARG A 54 4.81 0.31 -2.49
C ARG A 54 5.79 0.32 -1.34
N TRP A 55 5.25 0.32 -0.13
CA TRP A 55 5.93 -0.07 1.08
C TRP A 55 5.47 -1.48 1.45
N LEU A 56 6.40 -2.30 1.91
CA LEU A 56 6.18 -3.68 2.28
C LEU A 56 7.03 -3.98 3.51
N ASP A 57 6.45 -4.63 4.51
CA ASP A 57 7.22 -5.18 5.62
C ASP A 57 8.16 -6.29 5.12
N GLN A 58 9.33 -6.45 5.74
CA GLN A 58 10.28 -7.50 5.35
C GLN A 58 9.79 -8.91 5.71
N ARG A 59 8.83 -9.04 6.63
CA ARG A 59 8.31 -10.30 7.14
C ARG A 59 7.14 -10.79 6.28
N PRO A 60 7.21 -11.98 5.67
CA PRO A 60 6.08 -12.56 4.96
C PRO A 60 4.86 -12.71 5.87
N GLY A 61 3.69 -12.35 5.33
CA GLY A 61 2.40 -12.39 6.05
C GLY A 61 2.16 -11.21 6.99
N ALA A 62 3.12 -10.31 7.20
CA ALA A 62 2.94 -9.12 8.01
C ALA A 62 2.34 -7.96 7.19
N ASP A 63 1.69 -7.04 7.89
CA ASP A 63 1.19 -5.78 7.34
C ASP A 63 1.75 -4.54 8.07
N CYS A 64 1.28 -3.35 7.68
CA CYS A 64 1.69 -2.09 8.30
C CYS A 64 1.22 -1.98 9.77
N ASN A 65 0.07 -2.56 10.10
CA ASN A 65 -0.44 -2.56 11.47
C ASN A 65 0.39 -3.47 12.38
N ASP A 66 0.86 -4.61 11.91
CA ASP A 66 1.81 -5.46 12.64
C ASP A 66 3.12 -4.73 12.92
N PHE A 67 3.66 -4.03 11.93
CA PHE A 67 4.88 -3.21 12.07
C PHE A 67 4.73 -2.12 13.15
N VAL A 68 3.65 -1.34 13.09
CA VAL A 68 3.40 -0.26 14.06
C VAL A 68 3.17 -0.83 15.46
N ASN A 69 2.40 -1.92 15.58
CA ASN A 69 2.16 -2.53 16.88
C ASN A 69 3.47 -3.04 17.51
N GLU A 70 4.36 -3.65 16.74
CA GLU A 70 5.66 -4.07 17.27
C GLU A 70 6.54 -2.89 17.70
N MET A 71 6.64 -1.83 16.89
CA MET A 71 7.41 -0.63 17.30
C MET A 71 6.87 0.02 18.57
N CYS A 72 5.56 -0.03 18.80
CA CYS A 72 4.96 0.52 20.01
C CYS A 72 5.15 -0.37 21.25
N HIS A 73 5.30 -1.69 21.08
CA HIS A 73 5.40 -2.65 22.19
C HIS A 73 6.83 -3.17 22.44
N ASP A 74 7.79 -2.84 21.56
CA ASP A 74 9.21 -3.20 21.68
C ASP A 74 10.09 -1.95 21.45
N PRO A 75 10.56 -1.28 22.52
CA PRO A 75 11.29 -0.02 22.44
C PRO A 75 12.79 -0.21 22.10
N ARG A 76 13.12 -1.15 21.20
CA ARG A 76 14.50 -1.37 20.74
C ARG A 76 15.10 -0.11 20.11
#